data_AF-A0A1F7GF60-F1
#
_entry.id   AF-A0A1F7GF60-F1
#
_cell.length_a   1.000
_cell.length_b   1.000
_cell.length_c   1.000
_cell.angle_alpha   90.00
_cell.angle_beta   90.00
_cell.angle_gamma   90.00
#
_symmetry.space_group_name_H-M   'P 1'
#
loop_
_entity.id
_entity.type
_entity.pdbx_description
1 polymer ?
#
loop_
_entity_poly.entity_id
_entity_poly.type
_entity_poly.pdbx_seq_one_letter_code
_entity_poly.pdbx_strand_id
1 'polypeptide(L)'
;MQKEFKRIFAVLKNGAIPEIKVAKQELEKLFKGDRKKFIQNAHYALEQLEEFDSIQNPVNQAAFVSSLSLFFFALSDTHFKELKDFVLKVICHSDGHVREQMRKTADWLYISVSSRVRPFMYPKGKKLSEKQIADREKAKNEFAEYLNDIEYLMEKYDDGRYDGFEYIDDMKPSVYKSLQLLWSDVTRGGLQNDLHTPPLTILAKREEIENELLEYIREMKSDITLEEIQDVIYEETEVDDLNDVIRMFDMRSPYELQNVIETLNDAWNYFPHKILDGLCPAEVFSQNQKAKIIN
;
A
#
# COMPACT_ATOMS: atom_id res chain seq x y z
N MET A 1 16.28 -2.58 -28.86
CA MET A 1 15.59 -3.45 -27.89
C MET A 1 14.11 -3.10 -27.82
N GLN A 2 13.76 -1.81 -27.72
CA GLN A 2 12.36 -1.35 -27.90
C GLN A 2 11.64 -1.94 -29.13
N LYS A 3 12.29 -2.01 -30.30
CA LYS A 3 11.70 -2.67 -31.49
C LYS A 3 11.33 -4.14 -31.24
N GLU A 4 12.14 -4.88 -30.50
CA GLU A 4 11.85 -6.26 -30.13
C GLU A 4 10.71 -6.33 -29.10
N PHE A 5 10.71 -5.47 -28.09
CA PHE A 5 9.60 -5.40 -27.14
C PHE A 5 8.29 -5.08 -27.83
N LYS A 6 8.25 -4.10 -28.75
CA LYS A 6 7.06 -3.77 -29.53
C LYS A 6 6.54 -4.98 -30.30
N ARG A 7 7.42 -5.74 -30.97
CA ARG A 7 7.05 -6.97 -31.68
C ARG A 7 6.52 -8.03 -30.72
N ILE A 8 7.22 -8.28 -29.61
CA ILE A 8 6.84 -9.26 -28.59
C ILE A 8 5.46 -8.91 -28.00
N PHE A 9 5.25 -7.67 -27.56
CA PHE A 9 3.96 -7.23 -27.02
C PHE A 9 2.84 -7.29 -28.05
N ALA A 10 3.09 -6.99 -29.32
CA ALA A 10 2.09 -7.18 -30.37
C ALA A 10 1.65 -8.66 -30.49
N VAL A 11 2.59 -9.60 -30.40
CA VAL A 11 2.31 -11.04 -30.40
C VAL A 11 1.60 -11.48 -29.11
N LEU A 12 2.00 -10.97 -27.95
CA LEU A 12 1.32 -11.30 -26.69
C LEU A 12 -0.15 -10.86 -26.70
N LYS A 13 -0.44 -9.68 -27.27
CA LYS A 13 -1.78 -9.10 -27.34
C LYS A 13 -2.69 -9.80 -28.36
N ASN A 14 -2.15 -10.22 -29.51
CA ASN A 14 -2.96 -10.64 -30.66
C ASN A 14 -2.61 -12.02 -31.26
N GLY A 15 -1.47 -12.59 -30.88
CA GLY A 15 -0.97 -13.84 -31.46
C GLY A 15 -1.69 -15.08 -30.95
N ALA A 16 -1.53 -16.17 -31.69
CA ALA A 16 -1.98 -17.50 -31.30
C ALA A 16 -1.11 -18.09 -30.17
N ILE A 17 -1.63 -19.09 -29.44
CA ILE A 17 -0.93 -19.74 -28.31
C ILE A 17 0.51 -20.18 -28.65
N PRO A 18 0.80 -20.80 -29.82
CA PRO A 18 2.17 -21.15 -30.18
C PRO A 18 3.10 -19.93 -30.32
N GLU A 19 2.61 -18.84 -30.90
CA GLU A 19 3.36 -17.60 -31.11
C GLU A 19 3.65 -16.89 -29.79
N ILE A 20 2.65 -16.86 -28.88
CA ILE A 20 2.80 -16.35 -27.52
C ILE A 20 3.93 -17.09 -26.80
N LYS A 21 3.99 -18.43 -26.91
CA LYS A 21 5.03 -19.23 -26.27
C LYS A 21 6.42 -18.86 -26.80
N VAL A 22 6.55 -18.66 -28.11
CA VAL A 22 7.81 -18.21 -28.73
C VAL A 22 8.18 -16.80 -28.25
N ALA A 23 7.23 -15.87 -28.22
CA ALA A 23 7.45 -14.50 -27.78
C ALA A 23 7.92 -14.43 -26.30
N LYS A 24 7.36 -15.25 -25.41
CA LYS A 24 7.82 -15.38 -24.02
C LYS A 24 9.26 -15.87 -23.92
N GLN A 25 9.62 -16.88 -24.70
CA GLN A 25 11.00 -17.40 -24.73
C GLN A 25 11.99 -16.37 -25.27
N GLU A 26 11.59 -15.59 -26.28
CA GLU A 26 12.40 -14.49 -26.80
C GLU A 26 12.61 -13.40 -25.75
N LEU A 27 11.57 -13.05 -24.99
CA LEU A 27 11.68 -12.08 -23.90
C LEU A 27 12.69 -12.53 -22.84
N GLU A 28 12.64 -13.80 -22.42
CA GLU A 28 13.64 -14.37 -21.50
C GLU A 28 15.06 -14.34 -22.07
N LYS A 29 15.22 -14.65 -23.37
CA LYS A 29 16.53 -14.59 -24.04
C LYS A 29 17.08 -13.17 -24.06
N LEU A 30 16.24 -12.15 -24.28
CA LEU A 30 16.66 -10.75 -24.22
C LEU A 30 17.15 -10.37 -22.82
N PHE A 31 16.43 -10.78 -21.78
CA PHE A 31 16.83 -10.52 -20.39
C PHE A 31 18.14 -11.22 -20.02
N LYS A 32 18.31 -12.49 -20.39
CA LYS A 32 19.52 -13.28 -20.11
C LYS A 32 20.74 -12.82 -20.93
N GLY A 33 20.51 -12.35 -22.16
CA GLY A 33 21.59 -11.94 -23.07
C GLY A 33 22.23 -10.60 -22.72
N ASP A 34 21.42 -9.59 -22.39
CA ASP A 34 21.91 -8.26 -21.99
C ASP A 34 20.97 -7.62 -20.96
N ARG A 35 21.12 -8.05 -19.70
CA ARG A 35 20.28 -7.59 -18.58
C ARG A 35 20.32 -6.07 -18.41
N LYS A 36 21.48 -5.43 -18.58
CA LYS A 36 21.63 -3.98 -18.41
C LYS A 36 20.78 -3.26 -19.46
N LYS A 37 20.91 -3.65 -20.72
CA LYS A 37 20.12 -3.07 -21.81
C LYS A 37 18.63 -3.38 -21.65
N PHE A 38 18.27 -4.57 -21.16
CA PHE A 38 16.88 -4.91 -20.82
C PHE A 38 16.29 -3.90 -19.84
N ILE A 39 16.93 -3.69 -18.70
CA ILE A 39 16.46 -2.76 -17.66
C ILE A 39 16.36 -1.33 -18.21
N GLN A 40 17.36 -0.88 -18.97
CA GLN A 40 17.32 0.45 -19.60
C GLN A 40 16.14 0.67 -20.55
N ASN A 41 15.61 -0.40 -21.15
CA ASN A 41 14.48 -0.34 -22.09
C ASN A 41 13.16 -0.80 -21.43
N ALA A 42 13.17 -1.19 -20.15
CA ALA A 42 12.03 -1.81 -19.50
C ALA A 42 10.83 -0.87 -19.36
N HIS A 43 11.06 0.45 -19.26
CA HIS A 43 10.02 1.49 -19.20
C HIS A 43 9.00 1.39 -20.35
N TYR A 44 9.38 0.82 -21.49
CA TYR A 44 8.46 0.56 -22.59
C TYR A 44 7.27 -0.31 -22.16
N ALA A 45 7.42 -1.19 -21.18
CA ALA A 45 6.31 -1.99 -20.66
C ALA A 45 5.24 -1.15 -19.96
N LEU A 46 5.58 0.01 -19.39
CA LEU A 46 4.63 0.90 -18.73
C LEU A 46 3.62 1.47 -19.75
N GLU A 47 4.11 1.88 -20.92
CA GLU A 47 3.25 2.31 -22.05
C GLU A 47 2.27 1.20 -22.48
N GLN A 48 2.67 -0.06 -22.33
CA GLN A 48 1.85 -1.20 -22.72
C GLN A 48 0.76 -1.55 -21.69
N LEU A 49 0.88 -1.09 -20.43
CA LEU A 49 -0.12 -1.34 -19.40
C LEU A 49 -1.45 -0.66 -19.73
N GLU A 50 -1.38 0.55 -20.32
CA GLU A 50 -2.56 1.32 -20.74
C GLU A 50 -3.37 0.59 -21.83
N GLU A 51 -2.69 -0.20 -22.66
CA GLU A 51 -3.32 -0.97 -23.73
C GLU A 51 -3.96 -2.28 -23.25
N PHE A 52 -3.85 -2.64 -21.97
CA PHE A 52 -4.32 -3.92 -21.45
C PHE A 52 -5.82 -4.18 -21.73
N ASP A 53 -6.68 -3.18 -21.55
CA ASP A 53 -8.13 -3.33 -21.76
C ASP A 53 -8.50 -3.49 -23.24
N SER A 54 -7.60 -3.13 -24.17
CA SER A 54 -7.82 -3.32 -25.60
C SER A 54 -7.63 -4.77 -26.06
N ILE A 55 -7.00 -5.61 -25.22
CA ILE A 55 -6.74 -7.02 -25.52
C ILE A 55 -8.05 -7.81 -25.42
N GLN A 56 -8.55 -8.26 -26.57
CA GLN A 56 -9.90 -8.83 -26.68
C GLN A 56 -10.08 -10.19 -25.98
N ASN A 57 -9.02 -11.00 -25.92
CA ASN A 57 -9.10 -12.38 -25.45
C ASN A 57 -8.48 -12.54 -24.05
N PRO A 58 -9.21 -13.10 -23.06
CA PRO A 58 -8.66 -13.40 -21.73
C PRO A 58 -7.39 -14.27 -21.73
N VAL A 59 -7.24 -15.17 -22.71
CA VAL A 59 -6.01 -15.96 -22.88
C VAL A 59 -4.81 -15.06 -23.20
N ASN A 60 -5.01 -14.07 -24.07
CA ASN A 60 -3.98 -13.09 -24.42
C ASN A 60 -3.73 -12.10 -23.27
N GLN A 61 -4.77 -11.68 -22.54
CA GLN A 61 -4.62 -10.88 -21.32
C GLN A 61 -3.76 -11.60 -20.27
N ALA A 62 -4.07 -12.87 -19.99
CA ALA A 62 -3.29 -13.69 -19.06
C ALA A 62 -1.85 -13.90 -19.55
N ALA A 63 -1.66 -14.10 -20.86
CA ALA A 63 -0.33 -14.20 -21.47
C ALA A 63 0.46 -12.89 -21.38
N PHE A 64 -0.18 -11.75 -21.59
CA PHE A 64 0.40 -10.42 -21.44
C PHE A 64 0.86 -10.21 -19.99
N VAL A 65 -0.04 -10.39 -19.02
CA VAL A 65 0.23 -10.19 -17.58
C VAL A 65 1.36 -11.09 -17.08
N SER A 66 1.35 -12.37 -17.44
CA SER A 66 2.43 -13.30 -17.04
C SER A 66 3.78 -12.95 -17.67
N SER A 67 3.79 -12.32 -18.85
CA SER A 67 5.04 -11.85 -19.48
C SER A 67 5.61 -10.59 -18.83
N LEU A 68 4.82 -9.88 -18.00
CA LEU A 68 5.27 -8.70 -17.28
C LEU A 68 6.20 -9.01 -16.10
N SER A 69 6.32 -10.28 -15.66
CA SER A 69 7.16 -10.67 -14.51
C SER A 69 8.58 -10.10 -14.56
N LEU A 70 9.28 -10.17 -15.70
CA LEU A 70 10.63 -9.62 -15.84
C LEU A 70 10.67 -8.08 -15.82
N PHE A 71 9.58 -7.44 -16.23
CA PHE A 71 9.45 -5.99 -16.19
C PHE A 71 9.13 -5.49 -14.78
N PHE A 72 8.27 -6.20 -14.04
CA PHE A 72 8.05 -5.94 -12.61
C PHE A 72 9.38 -6.04 -11.85
N PHE A 73 10.12 -7.13 -12.04
CA PHE A 73 11.46 -7.28 -11.48
C PHE A 73 12.41 -6.11 -11.81
N ALA A 74 12.33 -5.54 -13.01
CA ALA A 74 13.21 -4.46 -13.44
C ALA A 74 12.76 -3.06 -12.97
N LEU A 75 11.46 -2.86 -12.69
CA LEU A 75 10.85 -1.55 -12.54
C LEU A 75 10.24 -1.29 -11.15
N SER A 76 9.96 -2.32 -10.34
CA SER A 76 9.24 -2.16 -9.06
C SER A 76 9.88 -1.20 -8.07
N ASP A 77 11.21 -1.02 -8.10
CA ASP A 77 11.88 -0.06 -7.22
C ASP A 77 11.68 1.40 -7.64
N THR A 78 11.44 1.66 -8.94
CA THR A 78 11.39 3.02 -9.51
C THR A 78 9.99 3.44 -9.93
N HIS A 79 9.11 2.50 -10.21
CA HIS A 79 7.74 2.71 -10.70
C HIS A 79 6.75 1.86 -9.90
N PHE A 80 6.94 1.83 -8.57
CA PHE A 80 6.12 1.01 -7.67
C PHE A 80 4.64 1.33 -7.84
N LYS A 81 4.28 2.62 -7.83
CA LYS A 81 2.90 3.10 -7.88
C LYS A 81 2.19 2.67 -9.16
N GLU A 82 2.79 2.86 -10.33
CA GLU A 82 2.19 2.49 -11.61
C GLU A 82 1.95 0.98 -11.71
N LEU A 83 2.89 0.18 -11.20
CA LEU A 83 2.75 -1.27 -11.16
C LEU A 83 1.72 -1.73 -10.12
N LYS A 84 1.69 -1.09 -8.94
CA LYS A 84 0.69 -1.29 -7.89
C LYS A 84 -0.73 -1.04 -8.43
N ASP A 85 -0.94 0.13 -9.04
CA ASP A 85 -2.22 0.54 -9.60
C ASP A 85 -2.67 -0.46 -10.69
N PHE A 86 -1.74 -0.94 -11.51
CA PHE A 86 -2.01 -2.00 -12.49
C PHE A 86 -2.38 -3.34 -11.84
N VAL A 87 -1.68 -3.76 -10.79
CA VAL A 87 -2.02 -4.99 -10.05
C VAL A 87 -3.43 -4.92 -9.49
N LEU A 88 -3.77 -3.83 -8.79
CA LEU A 88 -5.06 -3.61 -8.15
C LEU A 88 -6.21 -3.59 -9.18
N LYS A 89 -5.96 -3.01 -10.37
CA LYS A 89 -6.90 -3.07 -11.49
C LYS A 89 -7.11 -4.51 -11.98
N VAL A 90 -6.03 -5.23 -12.30
CA VAL A 90 -6.11 -6.53 -12.98
C VAL A 90 -6.50 -7.67 -12.04
N ILE A 91 -6.19 -7.59 -10.74
CA ILE A 91 -6.65 -8.57 -9.75
C ILE A 91 -8.19 -8.54 -9.59
N CYS A 92 -8.85 -7.46 -10.02
CA CYS A 92 -10.31 -7.34 -10.04
C CYS A 92 -10.94 -7.80 -11.36
N HIS A 93 -10.16 -8.35 -12.30
CA HIS A 93 -10.66 -8.77 -13.60
C HIS A 93 -11.72 -9.88 -13.51
N SER A 94 -12.67 -9.93 -14.45
CA SER A 94 -13.76 -10.91 -14.45
C SER A 94 -13.29 -12.35 -14.67
N ASP A 95 -12.29 -12.53 -15.54
CA ASP A 95 -11.66 -13.82 -15.81
C ASP A 95 -10.68 -14.24 -14.70
N GLY A 96 -10.89 -15.42 -14.12
CA GLY A 96 -10.08 -15.94 -13.01
C GLY A 96 -8.65 -16.35 -13.39
N HIS A 97 -8.39 -16.72 -14.65
CA HIS A 97 -7.03 -17.04 -15.10
C HIS A 97 -6.20 -15.77 -15.22
N VAL A 98 -6.79 -14.67 -15.69
CA VAL A 98 -6.14 -13.35 -15.71
C VAL A 98 -5.77 -12.91 -14.30
N ARG A 99 -6.70 -13.01 -13.33
CA ARG A 99 -6.43 -12.69 -11.92
C ARG A 99 -5.28 -13.52 -11.35
N GLU A 100 -5.28 -14.83 -11.59
CA GLU A 100 -4.23 -15.73 -11.09
C GLU A 100 -2.85 -15.43 -11.69
N GLN A 101 -2.77 -15.06 -12.98
CA GLN A 101 -1.51 -14.60 -13.56
C GLN A 101 -1.06 -13.27 -12.95
N MET A 102 -1.98 -12.36 -12.65
CA MET A 102 -1.65 -11.08 -12.01
C MET A 102 -1.12 -11.30 -10.60
N ARG A 103 -1.78 -12.13 -9.78
CA ARG A 103 -1.30 -12.47 -8.44
C ARG A 103 0.13 -13.00 -8.46
N LYS A 104 0.45 -13.92 -9.38
CA LYS A 104 1.81 -14.46 -9.55
C LYS A 104 2.82 -13.39 -9.97
N THR A 105 2.46 -12.52 -10.91
CA THR A 105 3.34 -11.43 -11.35
C THR A 105 3.56 -10.39 -10.23
N ALA A 106 2.56 -10.16 -9.36
CA ALA A 106 2.63 -9.22 -8.24
C ALA A 106 3.64 -9.63 -7.15
N ASP A 107 4.06 -10.89 -7.09
CA ASP A 107 5.10 -11.36 -6.16
C ASP A 107 6.40 -10.55 -6.30
N TRP A 108 6.73 -10.08 -7.51
CA TRP A 108 7.88 -9.21 -7.75
C TRP A 108 7.76 -7.83 -7.09
N LEU A 109 6.54 -7.30 -7.00
CA LEU A 109 6.26 -6.03 -6.32
C LEU A 109 6.49 -6.20 -4.81
N TYR A 110 6.02 -7.32 -4.24
CA TYR A 110 6.30 -7.68 -2.85
C TYR A 110 7.80 -7.91 -2.59
N ILE A 111 8.51 -8.62 -3.45
CA ILE A 111 9.96 -8.84 -3.32
C ILE A 111 10.70 -7.50 -3.32
N SER A 112 10.35 -6.59 -4.24
CA SER A 112 10.94 -5.25 -4.29
C SER A 112 10.73 -4.50 -2.98
N VAL A 113 9.47 -4.36 -2.52
CA VAL A 113 9.17 -3.56 -1.33
C VAL A 113 9.72 -4.19 -0.06
N SER A 114 9.62 -5.52 0.09
CA SER A 114 10.14 -6.23 1.26
C SER A 114 11.65 -6.12 1.39
N SER A 115 12.38 -6.17 0.27
CA SER A 115 13.83 -5.99 0.27
C SER A 115 14.26 -4.56 0.62
N ARG A 116 13.38 -3.57 0.47
CA ARG A 116 13.64 -2.17 0.85
C ARG A 116 13.22 -1.87 2.29
N VAL A 117 12.13 -2.48 2.77
CA VAL A 117 11.70 -2.37 4.18
C VAL A 117 12.67 -3.11 5.12
N ARG A 118 13.08 -4.33 4.74
CA ARG A 118 14.08 -5.14 5.47
C ARG A 118 15.30 -5.41 4.59
N PRO A 119 16.16 -4.40 4.35
CA PRO A 119 17.33 -4.57 3.50
C PRO A 119 18.30 -5.61 4.06
N PHE A 120 18.84 -6.43 3.18
CA PHE A 120 19.87 -7.39 3.55
C PHE A 120 21.15 -6.66 3.98
N MET A 121 21.60 -6.91 5.21
CA MET A 121 22.79 -6.28 5.78
C MET A 121 23.90 -7.30 6.04
N TYR A 122 25.06 -7.07 5.42
CA TYR A 122 26.28 -7.82 5.69
C TYR A 122 27.48 -6.88 5.92
N PRO A 123 28.29 -7.09 6.97
CA PRO A 123 28.06 -8.04 8.08
C PRO A 123 26.82 -7.68 8.91
N LYS A 124 26.29 -8.65 9.66
CA LYS A 124 25.13 -8.45 10.54
C LYS A 124 25.42 -7.31 11.53
N GLY A 125 24.51 -6.36 11.66
CA GLY A 125 24.67 -5.18 12.53
C GLY A 125 25.34 -3.97 11.88
N LYS A 126 25.72 -4.04 10.59
CA LYS A 126 26.10 -2.86 9.82
C LYS A 126 24.94 -1.85 9.85
N LYS A 127 25.24 -0.59 10.16
CA LYS A 127 24.26 0.51 10.11
C LYS A 127 23.83 0.78 8.66
N LEU A 128 22.56 1.13 8.48
CA LEU A 128 22.05 1.60 7.20
C LEU A 128 22.69 2.95 6.85
N SER A 129 22.95 3.18 5.56
CA SER A 129 23.26 4.54 5.09
C SER A 129 22.01 5.41 5.13
N GLU A 130 22.18 6.73 5.12
CA GLU A 130 21.07 7.70 5.05
C GLU A 130 20.14 7.40 3.87
N LYS A 131 20.71 7.08 2.69
CA LYS A 131 19.93 6.67 1.53
C LYS A 131 19.10 5.41 1.81
N GLN A 132 19.67 4.40 2.45
CA GLN A 132 18.93 3.18 2.79
C GLN A 132 17.84 3.43 3.82
N ILE A 133 18.04 4.37 4.74
CA ILE A 133 17.00 4.79 5.71
C ILE A 133 15.85 5.47 4.97
N ALA A 134 16.14 6.43 4.10
CA ALA A 134 15.13 7.11 3.29
C ALA A 134 14.38 6.13 2.36
N ASP A 135 15.10 5.24 1.68
CA ASP A 135 14.51 4.21 0.82
C ASP A 135 13.61 3.25 1.62
N ARG A 136 13.98 2.96 2.89
CA ARG A 136 13.19 2.12 3.80
C ARG A 136 11.89 2.79 4.22
N GLU A 137 11.93 4.04 4.66
CA GLU A 137 10.71 4.76 5.06
C GLU A 137 9.77 4.97 3.86
N LYS A 138 10.31 5.29 2.68
CA LYS A 138 9.53 5.33 1.43
C LYS A 138 8.87 3.97 1.15
N ALA A 139 9.61 2.86 1.26
CA ALA A 139 9.08 1.52 1.03
C ALA A 139 8.00 1.12 2.05
N LYS A 140 8.12 1.56 3.30
CA LYS A 140 7.08 1.34 4.31
C LYS A 140 5.78 2.03 3.90
N ASN A 141 5.85 3.30 3.51
CA ASN A 141 4.65 4.05 3.07
C ASN A 141 4.02 3.41 1.83
N GLU A 142 4.83 3.07 0.82
CA GLU A 142 4.37 2.37 -0.39
C GLU A 142 3.69 1.03 -0.04
N PHE A 143 4.25 0.27 0.91
CA PHE A 143 3.68 -1.01 1.30
C PHE A 143 2.39 -0.84 2.11
N ALA A 144 2.33 0.12 3.03
CA ALA A 144 1.15 0.45 3.81
C ALA A 144 -0.02 0.86 2.90
N GLU A 145 0.23 1.76 1.95
CA GLU A 145 -0.77 2.18 0.95
C GLU A 145 -1.25 0.97 0.14
N TYR A 146 -0.34 0.10 -0.28
CA TYR A 146 -0.71 -1.10 -1.04
C TYR A 146 -1.58 -2.07 -0.24
N LEU A 147 -1.30 -2.27 1.05
CA LEU A 147 -2.13 -3.09 1.92
C LEU A 147 -3.54 -2.46 2.09
N ASN A 148 -3.61 -1.18 2.41
CA ASN A 148 -4.88 -0.47 2.58
C ASN A 148 -5.74 -0.56 1.31
N ASP A 149 -5.15 -0.42 0.12
CA ASP A 149 -5.87 -0.56 -1.14
C ASP A 149 -6.41 -1.99 -1.35
N ILE A 150 -5.64 -3.02 -0.94
CA ILE A 150 -6.11 -4.42 -1.02
C ILE A 150 -7.27 -4.64 -0.05
N GLU A 151 -7.18 -4.17 1.20
CA GLU A 151 -8.25 -4.27 2.20
C GLU A 151 -9.52 -3.58 1.73
N TYR A 152 -9.40 -2.35 1.22
CA TYR A 152 -10.52 -1.61 0.63
C TYR A 152 -11.21 -2.40 -0.49
N LEU A 153 -10.43 -3.01 -1.39
CA LEU A 153 -10.99 -3.86 -2.44
C LEU A 153 -11.62 -5.13 -1.86
N MET A 154 -11.05 -5.73 -0.82
CA MET A 154 -11.63 -6.90 -0.15
C MET A 154 -13.00 -6.56 0.42
N GLU A 155 -13.12 -5.46 1.18
CA GLU A 155 -14.41 -4.98 1.70
C GLU A 155 -15.42 -4.72 0.58
N LYS A 156 -14.99 -4.07 -0.52
CA LYS A 156 -15.85 -3.79 -1.67
C LYS A 156 -16.39 -5.03 -2.37
N TYR A 157 -15.58 -6.09 -2.47
CA TYR A 157 -15.93 -7.33 -3.16
C TYR A 157 -16.43 -8.42 -2.21
N ASP A 158 -16.52 -8.14 -0.91
CA ASP A 158 -17.18 -9.00 0.05
C ASP A 158 -18.69 -8.91 -0.15
N ASP A 159 -19.32 -10.07 -0.37
CA ASP A 159 -20.76 -10.19 -0.55
C ASP A 159 -21.40 -11.10 0.51
N GLY A 160 -20.66 -11.42 1.58
CA GLY A 160 -21.11 -12.26 2.70
C GLY A 160 -21.29 -13.74 2.36
N ARG A 161 -21.06 -14.16 1.10
CA ARG A 161 -21.18 -15.58 0.71
C ARG A 161 -20.02 -16.44 1.19
N TYR A 162 -18.99 -15.83 1.77
CA TYR A 162 -17.77 -16.51 2.21
C TYR A 162 -17.67 -16.69 3.74
N ASP A 163 -18.61 -16.15 4.52
CA ASP A 163 -18.60 -16.16 6.00
C ASP A 163 -18.56 -17.57 6.63
N GLY A 164 -18.93 -18.60 5.87
CA GLY A 164 -18.94 -20.00 6.32
C GLY A 164 -17.69 -20.81 5.96
N PHE A 165 -16.69 -20.24 5.30
CA PHE A 165 -15.48 -20.96 4.91
C PHE A 165 -14.33 -20.70 5.90
N GLU A 166 -13.74 -21.77 6.42
CA GLU A 166 -12.58 -21.68 7.32
C GLU A 166 -11.28 -21.37 6.57
N TYR A 167 -11.11 -21.94 5.36
CA TYR A 167 -9.90 -21.77 4.55
C TYR A 167 -10.20 -21.08 3.22
N ILE A 168 -9.31 -20.18 2.79
CA ILE A 168 -9.41 -19.48 1.50
C ILE A 168 -9.46 -20.49 0.34
N ASP A 169 -8.75 -21.61 0.45
CA ASP A 169 -8.69 -22.65 -0.58
C ASP A 169 -10.05 -23.28 -0.88
N ASP A 170 -10.94 -23.36 0.11
CA ASP A 170 -12.29 -23.91 -0.02
C ASP A 170 -13.27 -22.96 -0.73
N MET A 171 -12.93 -21.66 -0.80
CA MET A 171 -13.77 -20.67 -1.46
C MET A 171 -13.85 -20.92 -2.97
N LYS A 172 -14.98 -20.60 -3.60
CA LYS A 172 -15.09 -20.64 -5.08
C LYS A 172 -14.23 -19.53 -5.71
N PRO A 173 -13.73 -19.71 -6.95
CA PRO A 173 -12.99 -18.66 -7.64
C PRO A 173 -13.81 -17.37 -7.78
N SER A 174 -13.31 -16.28 -7.21
CA SER A 174 -13.93 -14.95 -7.23
C SER A 174 -12.87 -13.86 -7.15
N VAL A 175 -13.29 -12.60 -7.31
CA VAL A 175 -12.40 -11.44 -7.08
C VAL A 175 -11.98 -11.42 -5.61
N TYR A 176 -12.94 -11.56 -4.68
CA TYR A 176 -12.67 -11.63 -3.25
C TYR A 176 -11.64 -12.70 -2.87
N LYS A 177 -11.81 -13.94 -3.34
CA LYS A 177 -10.81 -15.01 -3.12
C LYS A 177 -9.42 -14.62 -3.66
N SER A 178 -9.37 -13.97 -4.82
CA SER A 178 -8.09 -13.59 -5.44
C SER A 178 -7.39 -12.48 -4.65
N LEU A 179 -8.15 -11.55 -4.08
CA LEU A 179 -7.64 -10.51 -3.17
C LEU A 179 -7.16 -11.11 -1.85
N GLN A 180 -7.91 -12.04 -1.25
CA GLN A 180 -7.50 -12.79 -0.05
C GLN A 180 -6.19 -13.56 -0.27
N LEU A 181 -6.04 -14.23 -1.43
CA LEU A 181 -4.78 -14.90 -1.78
C LEU A 181 -3.64 -13.90 -2.00
N LEU A 182 -3.89 -12.76 -2.67
CA LEU A 182 -2.89 -11.71 -2.84
C LEU A 182 -2.47 -11.14 -1.47
N TRP A 183 -3.42 -10.87 -0.58
CA TRP A 183 -3.17 -10.43 0.80
C TRP A 183 -2.26 -11.41 1.54
N SER A 184 -2.57 -12.71 1.46
CA SER A 184 -1.74 -13.77 2.04
C SER A 184 -0.32 -13.76 1.47
N ASP A 185 -0.16 -13.62 0.15
CA ASP A 185 1.15 -13.57 -0.51
C ASP A 185 1.99 -12.39 -0.03
N VAL A 186 1.39 -11.19 0.07
CA VAL A 186 2.12 -9.97 0.46
C VAL A 186 2.35 -9.88 1.97
N THR A 187 1.60 -10.62 2.79
CA THR A 187 1.76 -10.62 4.26
C THR A 187 2.51 -11.83 4.82
N ARG A 188 2.89 -12.82 3.99
CA ARG A 188 3.55 -14.09 4.41
C ARG A 188 4.80 -13.92 5.28
N GLY A 189 5.50 -12.78 5.19
CA GLY A 189 6.73 -12.50 5.93
C GLY A 189 6.55 -11.71 7.23
N GLY A 190 5.31 -11.40 7.62
CA GLY A 190 5.03 -10.56 8.79
C GLY A 190 5.61 -9.15 8.67
N LEU A 191 5.77 -8.65 7.44
CA LEU A 191 6.37 -7.35 7.16
C LEU A 191 5.40 -6.21 7.49
N GLN A 192 4.09 -6.48 7.39
CA GLN A 192 3.02 -5.59 7.84
C GLN A 192 3.15 -5.21 9.31
N ASN A 193 3.79 -6.05 10.14
CA ASN A 193 4.04 -5.74 11.55
C ASN A 193 5.11 -4.65 11.74
N ASP A 194 5.94 -4.40 10.71
CA ASP A 194 6.92 -3.32 10.71
C ASP A 194 6.36 -2.02 10.10
N LEU A 195 5.18 -2.11 9.51
CA LEU A 195 4.44 -0.96 9.04
C LEU A 195 3.65 -0.43 10.23
N HIS A 196 3.98 0.79 10.64
CA HIS A 196 3.03 1.55 11.42
C HIS A 196 1.95 2.04 10.45
N THR A 197 0.93 1.20 10.23
CA THR A 197 -0.27 1.59 9.51
C THR A 197 -1.41 1.67 10.52
N PRO A 198 -1.90 2.89 10.82
CA PRO A 198 -3.08 3.04 11.65
C PRO A 198 -4.26 2.33 11.00
N PRO A 199 -5.07 1.57 11.75
CA PRO A 199 -6.29 0.94 11.24
C PRO A 199 -7.19 1.95 10.51
N LEU A 200 -7.94 1.52 9.48
CA LEU A 200 -8.88 2.40 8.75
C LEU A 200 -9.85 3.15 9.69
N THR A 201 -10.27 2.52 10.78
CA THR A 201 -11.12 3.15 11.80
C THR A 201 -10.44 4.32 12.53
N ILE A 202 -9.12 4.21 12.78
CA ILE A 202 -8.32 5.29 13.36
C ILE A 202 -8.17 6.42 12.32
N LEU A 203 -7.88 6.09 11.06
CA LEU A 203 -7.75 7.08 10.00
C LEU A 203 -9.06 7.85 9.76
N ALA A 204 -10.20 7.17 9.71
CA ALA A 204 -11.50 7.81 9.56
C ALA A 204 -11.80 8.75 10.74
N LYS A 205 -11.48 8.34 11.98
CA LYS A 205 -11.66 9.20 13.16
C LYS A 205 -10.68 10.39 13.17
N ARG A 206 -9.45 10.23 12.67
CA ARG A 206 -8.52 11.36 12.47
C ARG A 206 -9.11 12.38 11.50
N GLU A 207 -9.65 11.96 10.37
CA GLU A 207 -10.28 12.85 9.40
C GLU A 207 -11.49 13.60 9.99
N GLU A 208 -12.32 12.92 10.79
CA GLU A 208 -13.42 13.55 11.53
C GLU A 208 -12.91 14.65 12.47
N ILE A 209 -11.90 14.34 13.29
CA ILE A 209 -11.29 15.28 14.25
C ILE A 209 -10.64 16.47 13.53
N GLU A 210 -9.89 16.23 12.45
CA GLU A 210 -9.26 17.29 11.66
C GLU A 210 -10.30 18.26 11.09
N ASN A 211 -11.42 17.74 10.59
CA ASN A 211 -12.51 18.57 10.09
C ASN A 211 -13.16 19.40 11.21
N GLU A 212 -13.44 18.81 12.37
CA GLU A 212 -13.98 19.52 13.53
C GLU A 212 -13.03 20.63 14.02
N LEU A 213 -11.74 20.35 14.14
CA LEU A 213 -10.73 21.34 14.53
C LEU A 213 -10.62 22.48 13.53
N LEU A 214 -10.67 22.19 12.23
CA LEU A 214 -10.66 23.22 11.18
C LEU A 214 -11.90 24.10 11.23
N GLU A 215 -13.07 23.55 11.56
CA GLU A 215 -14.28 24.33 11.76
C GLU A 215 -14.12 25.28 12.96
N TYR A 216 -13.62 24.80 14.10
CA TYR A 216 -13.38 25.65 15.27
C TYR A 216 -12.37 26.76 15.03
N ILE A 217 -11.25 26.46 14.37
CA ILE A 217 -10.24 27.47 14.00
C ILE A 217 -10.86 28.58 13.15
N ARG A 218 -11.70 28.21 12.16
CA ARG A 218 -12.40 29.17 11.29
C ARG A 218 -13.42 30.01 12.05
N GLU A 219 -14.21 29.41 12.92
CA GLU A 219 -15.24 30.11 13.70
C GLU A 219 -14.64 31.13 14.66
N MET A 220 -13.53 30.77 15.30
CA MET A 220 -12.82 31.64 16.24
C MET A 220 -12.03 32.76 15.56
N LYS A 221 -11.78 32.64 14.24
CA LYS A 221 -10.84 33.50 13.50
C LYS A 221 -9.47 33.57 14.19
N SER A 222 -9.04 32.44 14.72
CA SER A 222 -7.74 32.33 15.35
C SER A 222 -6.65 32.31 14.29
N ASP A 223 -5.45 32.78 14.65
CA ASP A 223 -4.26 32.68 13.81
C ASP A 223 -3.62 31.27 13.87
N ILE A 224 -4.18 30.39 14.70
CA ILE A 224 -3.70 29.01 14.91
C ILE A 224 -4.01 28.15 13.69
N THR A 225 -3.08 27.27 13.37
CA THR A 225 -3.21 26.27 12.31
C THR A 225 -3.42 24.86 12.89
N LEU A 226 -4.04 23.98 12.10
CA LEU A 226 -4.16 22.57 12.44
C LEU A 226 -2.77 21.92 12.60
N GLU A 227 -1.80 22.33 11.76
CA GLU A 227 -0.42 21.86 11.81
C GLU A 227 0.24 22.17 13.16
N GLU A 228 0.07 23.38 13.69
CA GLU A 228 0.60 23.74 15.02
C GLU A 228 0.01 22.87 16.14
N ILE A 229 -1.28 22.53 16.07
CA ILE A 229 -1.92 21.63 17.05
C ILE A 229 -1.33 20.22 16.94
N GLN A 230 -1.17 19.71 15.72
CA GLN A 230 -0.57 18.40 15.45
C GLN A 230 0.88 18.34 15.93
N ASP A 231 1.66 19.40 15.71
CA ASP A 231 3.05 19.50 16.13
C ASP A 231 3.19 19.49 17.66
N VAL A 232 2.33 20.21 18.37
CA VAL A 232 2.32 20.20 19.85
C VAL A 232 1.99 18.81 20.39
N ILE A 233 1.00 18.13 19.82
CA ILE A 233 0.65 16.77 20.22
C ILE A 233 1.79 15.80 19.87
N TYR A 234 2.38 15.92 18.69
CA TYR A 234 3.45 15.01 18.27
C TYR A 234 4.70 15.15 19.14
N GLU A 235 5.13 16.38 19.42
CA GLU A 235 6.34 16.69 20.20
C GLU A 235 6.11 16.65 21.73
N GLU A 236 4.99 16.07 22.20
CA GLU A 236 4.68 15.99 23.62
C GLU A 236 5.84 15.39 24.43
N THR A 237 6.08 15.99 25.59
CA THR A 237 7.07 15.55 26.57
C THR A 237 6.44 15.27 27.93
N GLU A 238 5.35 15.97 28.27
CA GLU A 238 4.60 15.82 29.52
C GLU A 238 3.08 15.96 29.31
N VAL A 239 2.28 15.42 30.23
CA VAL A 239 0.79 15.46 30.17
C VAL A 239 0.23 16.89 30.16
N ASP A 240 1.01 17.87 30.64
CA ASP A 240 0.62 19.27 30.65
C ASP A 240 0.62 19.92 29.25
N ASP A 241 1.19 19.27 28.22
CA ASP A 241 1.22 19.81 26.85
C ASP A 241 -0.20 19.89 26.24
N LEU A 242 -1.15 19.08 26.70
CA LEU A 242 -2.57 19.21 26.33
C LEU A 242 -3.16 20.54 26.82
N ASN A 243 -2.74 21.02 28.00
CA ASN A 243 -3.18 22.32 28.51
C ASN A 243 -2.62 23.47 27.67
N ASP A 244 -1.44 23.29 27.08
CA ASP A 244 -0.86 24.28 26.17
C ASP A 244 -1.65 24.35 24.87
N VAL A 245 -2.09 23.22 24.29
CA VAL A 245 -3.03 23.22 23.15
C VAL A 245 -4.35 23.90 23.53
N ILE A 246 -4.94 23.58 24.67
CA ILE A 246 -6.19 24.20 25.14
C ILE A 246 -6.03 25.72 25.31
N ARG A 247 -4.88 26.19 25.79
CA ARG A 247 -4.57 27.62 25.93
C ARG A 247 -4.45 28.36 24.61
N MET A 248 -4.15 27.67 23.51
CA MET A 248 -4.15 28.28 22.19
C MET A 248 -5.58 28.75 21.85
N PHE A 249 -6.62 28.06 22.34
CA PHE A 249 -8.00 28.46 22.14
C PHE A 249 -8.44 29.54 23.16
N ASP A 250 -8.20 30.83 22.86
CA ASP A 250 -8.67 31.97 23.67
C ASP A 250 -10.19 32.20 23.52
N MET A 251 -10.99 31.43 24.25
CA MET A 251 -12.46 31.44 24.13
C MET A 251 -13.16 32.31 25.18
N ARG A 252 -14.07 33.17 24.70
CA ARG A 252 -14.86 34.10 25.53
C ARG A 252 -16.05 33.45 26.27
N SER A 253 -16.41 32.20 25.93
CA SER A 253 -17.58 31.49 26.46
C SER A 253 -17.21 30.10 27.01
N PRO A 254 -17.59 29.76 28.25
CA PRO A 254 -17.32 28.44 28.85
C PRO A 254 -17.94 27.23 28.13
N TYR A 255 -19.03 27.42 27.38
CA TYR A 255 -19.71 26.34 26.67
C TYR A 255 -19.02 25.95 25.35
N GLU A 256 -18.47 26.94 24.64
CA GLU A 256 -17.70 26.71 23.41
C GLU A 256 -16.38 26.00 23.74
N LEU A 257 -15.80 26.35 24.90
CA LEU A 257 -14.59 25.73 25.42
C LEU A 257 -14.78 24.22 25.69
N GLN A 258 -15.96 23.80 26.13
CA GLN A 258 -16.19 22.39 26.46
C GLN A 258 -16.21 21.48 25.22
N ASN A 259 -16.86 21.92 24.14
CA ASN A 259 -16.89 21.16 22.89
C ASN A 259 -15.48 21.04 22.27
N VAL A 260 -14.71 22.13 22.28
CA VAL A 260 -13.33 22.11 21.79
C VAL A 260 -12.43 21.21 22.64
N ILE A 261 -12.60 21.21 23.96
CA ILE A 261 -11.85 20.31 24.85
C ILE A 261 -12.18 18.84 24.54
N GLU A 262 -13.42 18.50 24.20
CA GLU A 262 -13.79 17.13 23.80
C GLU A 262 -13.05 16.73 22.50
N THR A 263 -13.11 17.55 21.45
CA THR A 263 -12.39 17.28 20.19
C THR A 263 -10.87 17.27 20.40
N LEU A 264 -10.30 18.10 21.27
CA LEU A 264 -8.87 18.09 21.61
C LEU A 264 -8.46 16.83 22.39
N ASN A 265 -9.32 16.32 23.28
CA ASN A 265 -9.09 15.03 23.92
C ASN A 265 -9.13 13.89 22.90
N ASP A 266 -10.04 13.95 21.93
CA ASP A 266 -10.07 13.01 20.82
C ASP A 266 -8.80 13.13 19.97
N ALA A 267 -8.37 14.34 19.61
CA ALA A 267 -7.11 14.58 18.92
C ALA A 267 -5.92 13.97 19.68
N TRP A 268 -5.84 14.19 20.99
CA TRP A 268 -4.82 13.59 21.86
C TRP A 268 -4.84 12.06 21.81
N ASN A 269 -6.02 11.43 21.76
CA ASN A 269 -6.12 9.97 21.75
C ASN A 269 -5.86 9.35 20.37
N TYR A 270 -6.10 10.09 19.29
CA TYR A 270 -6.09 9.55 17.93
C TYR A 270 -4.92 10.03 17.08
N PHE A 271 -4.31 11.19 17.36
CA PHE A 271 -3.13 11.68 16.64
C PHE A 271 -1.83 11.02 17.12
N PRO A 272 -0.80 10.94 16.25
CA PRO A 272 0.45 10.26 16.57
C PRO A 272 1.29 11.04 17.59
N HIS A 273 2.01 10.33 18.46
CA HIS A 273 2.87 10.89 19.49
C HIS A 273 4.31 10.41 19.33
N LYS A 274 5.28 11.30 19.50
CA LYS A 274 6.71 10.97 19.39
C LYS A 274 7.16 10.01 20.49
N ILE A 275 6.66 10.18 21.72
CA ILE A 275 7.00 9.29 22.84
C ILE A 275 6.47 7.85 22.64
N LEU A 276 5.46 7.69 21.78
CA LEU A 276 4.89 6.40 21.40
C LEU A 276 5.44 5.90 20.05
N ASP A 277 6.62 6.36 19.63
CA ASP A 277 7.24 6.01 18.34
C ASP A 277 6.33 6.30 17.12
N GLY A 278 5.49 7.34 17.22
CA GLY A 278 4.53 7.74 16.18
C GLY A 278 3.16 7.06 16.28
N LEU A 279 2.93 6.19 17.26
CA LEU A 279 1.60 5.62 17.55
C LEU A 279 0.70 6.64 18.28
N CYS A 280 -0.62 6.47 18.18
CA CYS A 280 -1.55 7.14 19.09
C CYS A 280 -1.96 6.25 20.29
N PRO A 281 -2.43 6.85 21.40
CA PRO A 281 -2.95 6.11 22.55
C PRO A 281 -3.99 5.05 22.18
N ALA A 282 -4.92 5.37 21.27
CA ALA A 282 -5.93 4.42 20.81
C ALA A 282 -5.32 3.21 20.07
N GLU A 283 -4.23 3.40 19.34
CA GLU A 283 -3.48 2.33 18.68
C GLU A 283 -2.75 1.45 19.69
N VAL A 284 -2.07 2.05 20.67
CA VAL A 284 -1.36 1.32 21.74
C VAL A 284 -2.35 0.47 22.56
N PHE A 285 -3.52 1.02 22.89
CA PHE A 285 -4.57 0.29 23.59
C PHE A 285 -5.07 -0.92 22.77
N SER A 286 -5.33 -0.71 21.48
CA SER A 286 -5.77 -1.77 20.57
C SER A 286 -4.74 -2.89 20.42
N GLN A 287 -3.45 -2.54 20.34
CA GLN A 287 -2.36 -3.53 20.24
C GLN A 287 -2.24 -4.37 21.52
N ASN A 288 -2.34 -3.74 22.70
CA ASN A 288 -2.27 -4.42 23.98
C ASN A 288 -3.43 -5.40 24.21
N GLN A 289 -4.63 -5.10 23.70
CA GLN A 289 -5.75 -6.03 23.74
C GLN A 289 -5.51 -7.25 22.83
N LYS A 290 -5.02 -7.05 21.61
CA LYS A 290 -4.70 -8.16 20.69
C LYS A 290 -3.59 -9.07 21.25
N ALA A 291 -2.56 -8.50 21.89
CA ALA A 291 -1.48 -9.26 22.53
C ALA A 291 -1.94 -10.11 23.73
N LYS A 292 -3.03 -9.73 24.41
CA LYS A 292 -3.64 -10.53 25.48
C LYS A 292 -4.54 -11.67 24.98
N ILE A 293 -4.99 -11.61 23.72
CA ILE A 293 -5.82 -12.64 23.11
C ILE A 293 -4.95 -13.76 22.49
N ILE A 294 -3.69 -13.44 22.16
CA ILE A 294 -2.75 -14.35 21.49
C ILE A 294 -1.85 -15.11 22.50
N ASN A 295 -1.83 -14.71 23.79
CA ASN A 295 -1.15 -15.42 24.90
C ASN A 295 -2.16 -16.14 25.80
#